data_AF-A0A7W1EUN2-F1
#
_entry.id   AF-A0A7W1EUN2-F1
#
_cell.length_a   1.000
_cell.length_b   1.000
_cell.length_c   1.000
_cell.angle_alpha   90.00
_cell.angle_beta   90.00
_cell.angle_gamma   90.00
#
_symmetry.space_group_name_H-M   'P 1'
#
loop_
_entity.id
_entity.type
_entity.pdbx_description
1 polymer ?
#
loop_
_entity_poly.entity_id
_entity_poly.type
_entity_poly.pdbx_seq_one_letter_code
_entity_poly.pdbx_strand_id
1 'polypeptide(L)'
;LPAVLKEKIISYIDWFKTDSQGTDLRLFTSLSEELQKNAIIAQFEPGIIDAYKGEDKFHGVLAYMDKMPYWASEINIMGSKRIAKSTLVKYKLHPDTDFNFPNSSCWGEITYFNTFENKKNDRDILLGWVFSTVKQQHGFALDLLNLKNTIDKSLFSELEKYSLEHIKPVQITFTTKQKIKNKLTGYINKL
;
A
#
# COMPACT_ATOMS: atom_id res chain seq x y z
N LEU A 1 -11.22 9.63 -18.84
CA LEU A 1 -11.63 9.93 -17.45
C LEU A 1 -12.14 11.36 -17.26
N PRO A 2 -11.45 12.44 -17.71
CA PRO A 2 -11.85 13.83 -17.41
C PRO A 2 -13.25 14.22 -17.90
N ALA A 3 -13.63 13.79 -19.11
CA ALA A 3 -14.96 14.05 -19.66
C ALA A 3 -16.08 13.45 -18.81
N VAL A 4 -15.86 12.23 -18.28
CA VAL A 4 -16.83 11.52 -17.42
C VAL A 4 -16.93 12.20 -16.05
N LEU A 5 -15.81 12.59 -15.44
CA LEU A 5 -15.84 13.33 -14.18
C LEU A 5 -16.57 14.66 -14.31
N LYS A 6 -16.34 15.37 -15.43
CA LYS A 6 -17.05 16.62 -15.74
C LYS A 6 -18.55 16.39 -15.95
N GLU A 7 -18.93 15.36 -16.69
CA GLU A 7 -20.34 14.98 -16.90
C GLU A 7 -21.04 14.66 -15.57
N LYS A 8 -20.34 13.96 -14.66
CA LYS A 8 -20.86 13.58 -13.34
C LYS A 8 -20.68 14.64 -12.27
N ILE A 9 -20.11 15.81 -12.60
CA ILE A 9 -19.85 16.92 -11.67
C ILE A 9 -19.02 16.45 -10.46
N ILE A 10 -18.05 15.55 -10.69
CA ILE A 10 -17.12 15.09 -9.66
C ILE A 10 -15.96 16.08 -9.63
N SER A 11 -15.88 16.89 -8.57
CA SER A 11 -14.87 17.93 -8.39
C SER A 11 -13.72 17.53 -7.46
N TYR A 12 -13.78 16.37 -6.83
CA TYR A 12 -12.74 15.87 -5.92
C TYR A 12 -12.62 14.35 -5.99
N ILE A 13 -11.47 13.84 -5.58
CA ILE A 13 -11.18 12.41 -5.41
C ILE A 13 -10.52 12.29 -4.04
N ASP A 14 -11.09 11.52 -3.12
CA ASP A 14 -10.44 11.24 -1.84
C ASP A 14 -9.54 10.01 -1.95
N TRP A 15 -9.99 9.00 -2.67
CA TRP A 15 -9.27 7.75 -2.87
C TRP A 15 -9.32 7.38 -4.35
N PHE A 16 -8.17 7.43 -5.01
CA PHE A 16 -8.00 6.91 -6.37
C PHE A 16 -7.66 5.42 -6.31
N LYS A 17 -8.55 4.59 -6.87
CA LYS A 17 -8.32 3.17 -7.10
C LYS A 17 -8.97 2.78 -8.42
N THR A 18 -8.25 2.05 -9.25
CA THR A 18 -8.75 1.54 -10.52
C THR A 18 -8.42 0.06 -10.66
N ASP A 19 -9.32 -0.71 -11.24
CA ASP A 19 -9.07 -2.06 -11.72
C ASP A 19 -8.94 -1.97 -13.24
N SER A 20 -7.75 -1.59 -13.68
CA SER A 20 -7.49 -1.24 -15.09
C SER A 20 -6.47 -2.14 -15.77
N GLN A 21 -6.21 -3.33 -15.19
CA GLN A 21 -5.21 -4.28 -15.69
C GLN A 21 -3.85 -3.61 -15.93
N GLY A 22 -3.43 -2.78 -14.96
CA GLY A 22 -2.14 -2.10 -14.95
C GLY A 22 -2.05 -0.82 -15.78
N THR A 23 -3.15 -0.14 -16.09
CA THR A 23 -3.12 1.19 -16.77
C THR A 23 -3.39 2.36 -15.82
N ASP A 24 -3.26 2.11 -14.52
CA ASP A 24 -3.71 3.00 -13.44
C ASP A 24 -2.97 4.34 -13.45
N LEU A 25 -1.66 4.34 -13.78
CA LEU A 25 -0.87 5.56 -13.84
C LEU A 25 -1.31 6.45 -15.00
N ARG A 26 -1.61 5.86 -16.16
CA ARG A 26 -2.18 6.63 -17.28
C ARG A 26 -3.54 7.22 -16.96
N LEU A 27 -4.39 6.47 -16.27
CA LEU A 27 -5.69 6.99 -15.81
C LEU A 27 -5.50 8.14 -14.81
N PHE A 28 -4.61 7.97 -13.84
CA PHE A 28 -4.30 8.98 -12.83
C PHE A 28 -3.72 10.25 -13.46
N THR A 29 -2.72 10.12 -14.33
CA THR A 29 -2.07 11.25 -15.02
C THR A 29 -2.99 11.97 -15.99
N SER A 30 -4.10 11.35 -16.41
CA SER A 30 -5.13 12.01 -17.22
C SER A 30 -5.99 12.99 -16.41
N LEU A 31 -6.00 12.90 -15.08
CA LEU A 31 -6.70 13.84 -14.20
C LEU A 31 -6.03 15.21 -14.20
N SER A 32 -6.74 16.26 -13.77
CA SER A 32 -6.10 17.56 -13.54
C SER A 32 -5.04 17.45 -12.43
N GLU A 33 -3.99 18.27 -12.50
CA GLU A 33 -2.96 18.28 -11.45
C GLU A 33 -3.55 18.50 -10.05
N GLU A 34 -4.60 19.33 -9.96
CA GLU A 34 -5.31 19.57 -8.71
C GLU A 34 -5.91 18.28 -8.16
N LEU A 35 -6.65 17.51 -8.96
CA LEU A 35 -7.22 16.23 -8.52
C LEU A 35 -6.13 15.21 -8.16
N GLN A 36 -5.05 15.17 -8.94
CA GLN A 36 -3.92 14.29 -8.66
C GLN A 36 -3.22 14.64 -7.36
N LYS A 37 -2.99 15.92 -7.06
CA LYS A 37 -2.33 16.37 -5.83
C LYS A 37 -3.29 16.34 -4.62
N ASN A 38 -4.59 16.36 -4.87
CA ASN A 38 -5.62 16.41 -3.83
C ASN A 38 -6.23 15.06 -3.45
N ALA A 39 -5.92 13.97 -4.15
CA ALA A 39 -6.29 12.64 -3.66
C ALA A 39 -5.62 12.35 -2.30
N ILE A 40 -6.34 11.79 -1.34
CA ILE A 40 -5.78 11.40 -0.04
C ILE A 40 -5.01 10.09 -0.20
N ILE A 41 -5.61 9.12 -0.90
CA ILE A 41 -4.97 7.86 -1.27
C ILE A 41 -4.91 7.74 -2.79
N ALA A 42 -3.81 7.19 -3.30
CA ALA A 42 -3.72 6.68 -4.67
C ALA A 42 -3.16 5.25 -4.67
N GLN A 43 -3.82 4.37 -5.43
CA GLN A 43 -3.42 2.97 -5.59
C GLN A 43 -3.12 2.63 -7.04
N PHE A 44 -2.09 1.82 -7.25
CA PHE A 44 -1.62 1.41 -8.57
C PHE A 44 -1.25 -0.07 -8.57
N GLU A 45 -1.49 -0.76 -9.69
CA GLU A 45 -1.15 -2.17 -9.90
C GLU A 45 -0.13 -2.35 -11.05
N PRO A 46 1.09 -1.80 -10.94
CA PRO A 46 2.02 -1.85 -12.05
C PRO A 46 2.69 -3.21 -12.24
N GLY A 47 2.99 -3.53 -13.50
CA GLY A 47 3.74 -4.72 -13.88
C GLY A 47 5.23 -4.62 -13.54
N ILE A 48 5.79 -5.69 -12.97
CA ILE A 48 7.23 -5.90 -12.81
C ILE A 48 7.78 -6.62 -14.05
N ILE A 49 7.03 -7.63 -14.52
CA ILE A 49 7.18 -8.23 -15.84
C ILE A 49 6.06 -7.70 -16.76
N ASP A 50 5.95 -8.22 -17.98
CA ASP A 50 4.76 -8.03 -18.83
C ASP A 50 3.65 -9.02 -18.44
N ALA A 51 2.98 -8.74 -17.32
CA ALA A 51 1.79 -9.49 -16.89
C ALA A 51 0.60 -9.16 -17.80
N TYR A 52 0.45 -7.89 -18.16
CA TYR A 52 -0.49 -7.42 -19.18
C TYR A 52 0.22 -6.64 -20.28
N LYS A 53 -0.29 -6.77 -21.52
CA LYS A 53 0.31 -6.11 -22.67
C LYS A 53 0.14 -4.59 -22.56
N GLY A 54 1.26 -3.88 -22.49
CA GLY A 54 1.27 -2.43 -22.49
C GLY A 54 0.81 -1.82 -21.17
N GLU A 55 0.92 -2.55 -20.06
CA GLU A 55 0.71 -2.03 -18.71
C GLU A 55 1.81 -1.02 -18.30
N ASP A 56 1.47 -0.19 -17.33
CA ASP A 56 2.37 0.71 -16.64
C ASP A 56 3.35 -0.10 -15.80
N LYS A 57 4.63 0.29 -15.83
CA LYS A 57 5.69 -0.47 -15.17
C LYS A 57 5.98 0.03 -13.77
N PHE A 58 6.40 -0.90 -12.91
CA PHE A 58 6.64 -0.64 -11.49
C PHE A 58 7.60 0.52 -11.27
N HIS A 59 8.71 0.54 -12.01
CA HIS A 59 9.67 1.64 -11.97
C HIS A 59 9.09 2.97 -12.46
N GLY A 60 8.14 2.94 -13.42
CA GLY A 60 7.48 4.13 -13.94
C GLY A 60 6.54 4.76 -12.91
N VAL A 61 5.76 3.95 -12.20
CA VAL A 61 4.90 4.42 -11.10
C VAL A 61 5.74 5.04 -9.99
N LEU A 62 6.80 4.36 -9.54
CA LEU A 62 7.69 4.90 -8.50
C LEU A 62 8.30 6.24 -8.92
N ALA A 63 8.87 6.33 -10.12
CA ALA A 63 9.50 7.55 -10.61
C ALA A 63 8.52 8.71 -10.81
N TYR A 64 7.25 8.43 -11.08
CA TYR A 64 6.21 9.45 -11.17
C TYR A 64 5.79 9.93 -9.77
N MET A 65 5.48 9.00 -8.88
CA MET A 65 4.94 9.32 -7.55
C MET A 65 5.98 9.99 -6.63
N ASP A 66 7.28 9.75 -6.84
CA ASP A 66 8.37 10.43 -6.14
C ASP A 66 8.36 11.96 -6.34
N LYS A 67 7.71 12.45 -7.40
CA LYS A 67 7.58 13.89 -7.70
C LYS A 67 6.27 14.49 -7.16
N MET A 68 5.42 13.66 -6.58
CA MET A 68 4.08 14.04 -6.11
C MET A 68 4.08 14.16 -4.58
N PRO A 69 3.12 14.87 -3.96
CA PRO A 69 3.05 15.05 -2.51
C PRO A 69 2.52 13.78 -1.81
N TYR A 70 3.21 12.66 -2.01
CA TYR A 70 2.82 11.34 -1.53
C TYR A 70 4.01 10.58 -0.93
N TRP A 71 3.69 9.63 -0.05
CA TRP A 71 4.62 8.61 0.43
C TRP A 71 4.01 7.22 0.22
N ALA A 72 4.84 6.23 -0.08
CA ALA A 72 4.38 4.85 -0.27
C ALA A 72 4.16 4.19 1.09
N SER A 73 2.91 3.89 1.44
CA SER A 73 2.56 3.25 2.72
C SER A 73 2.65 1.73 2.68
N GLU A 74 2.42 1.15 1.51
CA GLU A 74 2.39 -0.29 1.33
C GLU A 74 2.78 -0.66 -0.10
N ILE A 75 3.59 -1.70 -0.23
CA ILE A 75 3.92 -2.34 -1.50
C ILE A 75 3.75 -3.85 -1.29
N ASN A 76 2.75 -4.44 -1.95
CA ASN A 76 2.56 -5.88 -1.99
C ASN A 76 3.08 -6.42 -3.32
N ILE A 77 4.12 -7.25 -3.27
CA ILE A 77 4.68 -7.87 -4.47
C ILE A 77 3.96 -9.19 -4.73
N MET A 78 3.25 -9.22 -5.86
CA MET A 78 2.44 -10.35 -6.27
C MET A 78 3.16 -11.13 -7.38
N GLY A 79 2.75 -12.36 -7.61
CA GLY A 79 3.55 -13.26 -8.43
C GLY A 79 2.87 -14.58 -8.80
N SER A 80 3.50 -15.27 -9.75
CA SER A 80 3.08 -16.59 -10.21
C SER A 80 4.28 -17.52 -10.39
N LYS A 81 4.01 -18.82 -10.52
CA LYS A 81 5.06 -19.80 -10.84
C LYS A 81 5.56 -19.54 -12.25
N ARG A 82 6.85 -19.25 -12.40
CA ARG A 82 7.45 -19.04 -13.72
C ARG A 82 7.76 -20.38 -14.39
N ILE A 83 6.81 -20.86 -15.19
CA ILE A 83 7.02 -22.00 -16.10
C ILE A 83 6.52 -21.62 -17.50
N ALA A 84 7.35 -21.86 -18.52
CA ALA A 84 6.91 -21.68 -19.90
C ALA A 84 5.84 -22.71 -20.27
N LYS A 85 4.83 -22.31 -21.06
CA LYS A 85 3.78 -23.22 -21.56
C LYS A 85 4.35 -24.45 -22.27
N SER A 86 5.44 -24.29 -23.02
CA SER A 86 6.15 -25.39 -23.68
C SER A 86 6.71 -26.42 -22.70
N THR A 87 7.25 -25.96 -21.57
CA THR A 87 7.74 -26.82 -20.48
C THR A 87 6.58 -27.58 -19.84
N LEU A 88 5.45 -26.91 -19.54
CA LEU A 88 4.26 -27.57 -18.99
C LEU A 88 3.78 -28.70 -19.93
N VAL A 89 3.65 -28.42 -21.23
CA VAL A 89 3.24 -29.41 -22.24
C VAL A 89 4.24 -30.55 -22.34
N LYS A 90 5.54 -30.25 -22.43
CA LYS A 90 6.61 -31.26 -22.57
C LYS A 90 6.59 -32.27 -21.42
N TYR A 91 6.38 -31.79 -20.19
CA TYR A 91 6.39 -32.63 -18.99
C TYR A 91 4.99 -33.04 -18.52
N LYS A 92 3.95 -32.80 -19.33
CA LYS A 92 2.54 -33.12 -19.01
C LYS A 92 2.08 -32.57 -17.65
N LEU A 93 2.56 -31.38 -17.31
CA LEU A 93 2.20 -30.68 -16.07
C LEU A 93 0.96 -29.80 -16.35
N HIS A 94 -0.02 -29.83 -15.44
CA HIS A 94 -1.20 -28.98 -15.56
C HIS A 94 -0.87 -27.53 -15.14
N PRO A 95 -1.32 -26.51 -15.90
CA PRO A 95 -1.03 -25.11 -15.58
C PRO A 95 -1.61 -24.66 -14.23
N ASP A 96 -2.71 -25.28 -13.79
CA ASP A 96 -3.38 -24.97 -12.52
C ASP A 96 -2.84 -25.80 -11.34
N THR A 97 -1.78 -26.58 -11.57
CA THR A 97 -1.12 -27.31 -10.49
C THR A 97 -0.37 -26.34 -9.58
N ASP A 98 -0.63 -26.40 -8.28
CA ASP A 98 0.19 -25.69 -7.31
C ASP A 98 1.53 -26.41 -7.14
N PHE A 99 2.56 -25.89 -7.80
CA PHE A 99 3.89 -26.46 -7.74
C PHE A 99 4.64 -26.04 -6.48
N ASN A 100 5.37 -26.98 -5.87
CA ASN A 100 6.16 -26.75 -4.67
C ASN A 100 7.51 -26.04 -4.94
N PHE A 101 7.45 -24.82 -5.48
CA PHE A 101 8.60 -23.91 -5.57
C PHE A 101 8.13 -22.44 -5.53
N PRO A 102 8.99 -21.44 -5.25
CA PRO A 102 8.55 -20.07 -5.02
C PRO A 102 7.87 -19.39 -6.21
N ASN A 103 7.01 -18.41 -5.93
CA ASN A 103 6.49 -17.51 -6.95
C ASN A 103 7.58 -16.56 -7.43
N SER A 104 7.56 -16.23 -8.72
CA SER A 104 8.31 -15.10 -9.28
C SER A 104 7.46 -13.83 -9.14
N SER A 105 8.09 -12.71 -8.80
CA SER A 105 7.44 -11.40 -8.76
C SER A 105 7.00 -10.99 -10.16
N CYS A 106 5.71 -10.71 -10.33
CA CYS A 106 5.10 -10.44 -11.62
C CYS A 106 4.51 -9.02 -11.70
N TRP A 107 3.82 -8.58 -10.65
CA TRP A 107 3.29 -7.22 -10.51
C TRP A 107 3.38 -6.77 -9.06
N GLY A 108 3.15 -5.49 -8.81
CA GLY A 108 3.01 -4.96 -7.46
C GLY A 108 1.67 -4.28 -7.28
N GLU A 109 1.18 -4.26 -6.06
CA GLU A 109 0.08 -3.39 -5.62
C GLU A 109 0.68 -2.36 -4.68
N ILE A 110 0.58 -1.09 -5.04
CA ILE A 110 1.19 0.00 -4.27
C ILE A 110 0.10 0.93 -3.77
N THR A 111 0.14 1.25 -2.48
CA THR A 111 -0.70 2.29 -1.87
C THR A 111 0.15 3.48 -1.48
N TYR A 112 -0.27 4.67 -1.91
CA TYR A 112 0.32 5.94 -1.55
C TYR A 112 -0.64 6.76 -0.70
N PHE A 113 -0.13 7.38 0.36
CA PHE A 113 -0.82 8.40 1.12
C PHE A 113 -0.28 9.78 0.76
N ASN A 114 -1.17 10.75 0.66
CA ASN A 114 -0.77 12.15 0.55
C ASN A 114 0.01 12.59 1.80
N THR A 115 0.94 13.52 1.66
CA THR A 115 1.73 14.05 2.78
C THR A 115 0.97 15.12 3.59
N PHE A 116 -0.14 15.64 3.08
CA PHE A 116 -0.95 16.70 3.68
C PHE A 116 -0.25 18.05 3.89
N GLU A 117 0.97 18.24 3.38
CA GLU A 117 1.72 19.50 3.51
C GLU A 117 0.90 20.74 3.05
N ASN A 118 0.06 20.55 2.02
CA ASN A 118 -0.77 21.59 1.43
C ASN A 118 -2.27 21.46 1.76
N LYS A 119 -2.70 20.44 2.53
CA LYS A 119 -4.11 20.18 2.86
C LYS A 119 -4.40 20.45 4.32
N LYS A 120 -5.42 21.25 4.61
CA LYS A 120 -5.61 21.82 5.96
C LYS A 120 -7.07 21.97 6.41
N ASN A 121 -8.04 21.50 5.62
CA ASN A 121 -9.43 21.56 6.09
C ASN A 121 -9.74 20.33 6.97
N ASP A 122 -10.66 20.50 7.90
CA ASP A 122 -11.00 19.46 8.89
C ASP A 122 -11.51 18.18 8.23
N ARG A 123 -12.22 18.28 7.09
CA ARG A 123 -12.72 17.12 6.35
C ARG A 123 -11.57 16.24 5.87
N ASP A 124 -10.56 16.84 5.25
CA ASP A 124 -9.42 16.11 4.70
C ASP A 124 -8.62 15.47 5.84
N ILE A 125 -8.44 16.17 6.96
CA ILE A 125 -7.75 15.65 8.15
C ILE A 125 -8.53 14.46 8.74
N LEU A 126 -9.85 14.58 8.90
CA LEU A 126 -10.69 13.50 9.42
C LEU A 126 -10.71 12.29 8.49
N LEU A 127 -10.85 12.49 7.17
CA LEU A 127 -10.79 11.39 6.21
C LEU A 127 -9.39 10.77 6.13
N GLY A 128 -8.35 11.60 6.18
CA GLY A 128 -6.97 11.14 6.27
C GLY A 128 -6.75 10.27 7.49
N TRP A 129 -7.28 10.67 8.66
CA TRP A 129 -7.25 9.87 9.88
C TRP A 129 -7.99 8.54 9.69
N VAL A 130 -9.22 8.57 9.16
CA VAL A 130 -10.03 7.36 8.91
C VAL A 130 -9.28 6.39 8.01
N PHE A 131 -8.75 6.88 6.89
CA PHE A 131 -8.01 6.07 5.93
C PHE A 131 -6.70 5.52 6.52
N SER A 132 -5.98 6.33 7.29
CA SER A 132 -4.77 5.90 7.99
C SER A 132 -5.09 4.76 8.96
N THR A 133 -6.16 4.89 9.74
CA THR A 133 -6.67 3.86 10.64
C THR A 133 -7.07 2.59 9.89
N VAL A 134 -7.83 2.69 8.79
CA VAL A 134 -8.20 1.54 7.95
C VAL A 134 -6.97 0.82 7.39
N LYS A 135 -5.91 1.56 7.05
CA LYS A 135 -4.64 1.04 6.56
C LYS A 135 -3.63 0.72 7.67
N GLN A 136 -4.05 0.74 8.93
CA GLN A 136 -3.24 0.44 10.13
C GLN A 136 -2.00 1.35 10.29
N GLN A 137 -2.03 2.54 9.68
CA GLN A 137 -1.00 3.58 9.77
C GLN A 137 -1.29 4.51 10.96
N HIS A 138 -1.46 3.95 12.16
CA HIS A 138 -1.90 4.72 13.34
C HIS A 138 -0.92 5.83 13.77
N GLY A 139 0.38 5.65 13.52
CA GLY A 139 1.37 6.71 13.73
C GLY A 139 1.10 7.92 12.83
N PHE A 140 0.91 7.69 11.54
CA PHE A 140 0.54 8.77 10.61
C PHE A 140 -0.83 9.37 10.93
N ALA A 141 -1.78 8.57 11.41
CA ALA A 141 -3.07 9.08 11.89
C ALA A 141 -2.90 10.12 13.01
N LEU A 142 -1.94 9.93 13.94
CA LEU A 142 -1.61 10.93 14.96
C LEU A 142 -0.94 12.18 14.37
N ASP A 143 -0.03 12.02 13.41
CA ASP A 143 0.61 13.15 12.73
C ASP A 143 -0.43 14.08 12.08
N LEU A 144 -1.48 13.50 11.49
CA LEU A 144 -2.58 14.27 10.90
C LEU A 144 -3.37 15.07 11.93
N LEU A 145 -3.61 14.52 13.13
CA LEU A 145 -4.28 15.24 14.22
C LEU A 145 -3.43 16.42 14.73
N ASN A 146 -2.10 16.33 14.65
CA ASN A 146 -1.21 17.43 15.03
C ASN A 146 -1.18 18.60 14.03
N LEU A 147 -1.79 18.44 12.84
CA LEU A 147 -1.94 19.54 11.89
C LEU A 147 -2.93 20.58 12.42
N LYS A 148 -2.77 21.85 12.01
CA LYS A 148 -3.71 22.92 12.38
C LYS A 148 -5.12 22.59 11.88
N ASN A 149 -6.06 22.45 12.79
CA ASN A 149 -7.45 22.10 12.53
C ASN A 149 -8.41 22.80 13.51
N THR A 150 -9.72 22.73 13.23
CA THR A 150 -10.80 23.23 14.11
C THR A 150 -11.72 22.12 14.60
N ILE A 151 -11.24 20.87 14.58
CA ILE A 151 -12.00 19.70 15.02
C ILE A 151 -12.37 19.85 16.50
N ASP A 152 -13.60 19.46 16.83
CA ASP A 152 -14.10 19.51 18.20
C ASP A 152 -13.18 18.74 19.16
N LYS A 153 -12.90 19.33 20.34
CA LYS A 153 -11.94 18.79 21.30
C LYS A 153 -12.34 17.42 21.84
N SER A 154 -13.64 17.15 21.99
CA SER A 154 -14.11 15.85 22.48
C SER A 154 -13.84 14.76 21.44
N LEU A 155 -14.21 15.01 20.18
CA LEU A 155 -13.92 14.11 19.07
C LEU A 155 -12.41 13.92 18.90
N PHE A 156 -11.63 15.01 18.94
CA PHE A 156 -10.18 14.95 18.82
C PHE A 156 -9.56 13.98 19.84
N SER A 157 -9.98 14.09 21.10
CA SER A 157 -9.49 13.25 22.19
C SER A 157 -9.82 11.76 21.98
N GLU A 158 -10.99 11.46 21.40
CA GLU A 158 -11.39 10.10 21.04
C GLU A 158 -10.52 9.53 19.91
N LEU A 159 -10.27 10.30 18.86
CA LEU A 159 -9.43 9.91 17.72
C LEU A 159 -7.98 9.68 18.15
N GLU A 160 -7.44 10.58 18.97
CA GLU A 160 -6.08 10.46 19.51
C GLU A 160 -5.96 9.20 20.37
N LYS A 161 -6.89 9.02 21.31
CA LYS A 161 -6.93 7.83 22.18
C LYS A 161 -6.98 6.54 21.36
N TYR A 162 -7.85 6.48 20.34
CA TYR A 162 -7.97 5.31 19.49
C TYR A 162 -6.64 4.99 18.79
N SER A 163 -5.99 5.99 18.18
CA SER A 163 -4.69 5.76 17.52
C SER A 163 -3.62 5.30 18.50
N LEU A 164 -3.52 5.92 19.69
CA LEU A 164 -2.55 5.54 20.73
C LEU A 164 -2.75 4.09 21.21
N GLU A 165 -4.00 3.65 21.39
CA GLU A 165 -4.30 2.27 21.80
C GLU A 165 -3.84 1.22 20.79
N HIS A 166 -3.70 1.61 19.51
CA HIS A 166 -3.25 0.72 18.43
C HIS A 166 -1.75 0.82 18.13
N ILE A 167 -1.05 1.83 18.68
CA ILE A 167 0.41 1.91 18.68
C ILE A 167 0.92 1.19 19.94
N LYS A 168 0.83 -0.14 19.96
CA LYS A 168 1.41 -0.93 21.05
C LYS A 168 2.86 -1.28 20.73
N PRO A 169 3.81 -1.06 21.67
CA PRO A 169 5.16 -1.54 21.49
C PRO A 169 5.13 -3.07 21.37
N VAL A 170 5.77 -3.59 20.31
CA VAL A 170 5.97 -5.03 20.19
C VAL A 170 6.82 -5.45 21.39
N GLN A 171 6.25 -6.25 22.29
CA GLN A 171 7.04 -6.95 23.29
C GLN A 171 7.92 -7.94 22.52
N ILE A 172 9.18 -7.55 22.27
CA ILE A 172 10.19 -8.42 21.68
C ILE A 172 10.47 -9.53 22.70
N THR A 173 9.68 -10.60 22.63
CA THR A 173 10.01 -11.84 23.32
C THR A 173 11.18 -12.46 22.56
N PHE A 174 12.38 -12.36 23.14
CA PHE A 174 13.61 -13.00 22.65
C PHE A 174 13.52 -14.53 22.71
N THR A 175 12.63 -15.13 21.92
CA THR A 175 12.44 -16.58 21.80
C THR A 175 13.67 -17.25 21.18
N THR A 176 14.46 -16.52 20.39
CA THR A 176 15.67 -17.05 19.73
C THR A 176 16.82 -17.28 20.71
N LYS A 177 17.05 -16.39 21.69
CA LYS A 177 18.07 -16.61 22.73
C LYS A 177 17.73 -17.80 23.62
N GLN A 178 16.45 -18.00 23.94
CA GLN A 178 16.01 -19.13 24.75
C GLN A 178 16.17 -20.47 24.01
N LYS A 179 15.86 -20.51 22.70
CA LYS A 179 16.07 -21.72 21.87
C LYS A 179 17.55 -22.06 21.69
N ILE A 180 18.42 -21.07 21.50
CA ILE A 180 19.88 -21.29 21.39
C ILE A 180 20.46 -21.73 22.74
N LYS A 181 20.05 -21.08 23.85
CA LYS A 181 20.44 -21.48 25.21
C LYS A 181 20.03 -22.93 25.48
N ASN A 182 18.78 -23.29 25.24
CA ASN A 182 18.29 -24.66 25.47
C ASN A 182 19.01 -25.70 24.59
N LYS A 183 19.37 -25.35 23.34
CA LYS A 183 20.21 -26.22 22.50
C LYS A 183 21.61 -26.39 23.08
N LEU A 184 22.28 -25.30 23.47
CA LEU A 184 23.64 -25.35 24.03
C LEU A 184 23.69 -26.12 25.36
N THR A 185 22.74 -25.90 26.28
CA THR A 185 22.67 -26.65 27.54
C THR A 185 22.42 -28.14 27.29
N GLY A 186 21.64 -28.49 26.26
CA GLY A 186 21.41 -29.87 25.86
C GLY A 186 22.64 -30.60 25.28
N TYR A 187 23.61 -29.86 24.71
CA TYR A 187 24.88 -30.42 24.26
C TYR A 187 25.88 -30.56 25.41
N ILE A 188 25.93 -29.59 26.33
CA ILE A 188 26.84 -29.62 27.48
C ILE A 188 26.48 -30.75 28.45
N ASN A 189 25.19 -31.04 28.67
CA ASN A 189 24.75 -32.13 29.55
C ASN A 189 24.90 -33.54 28.94
N LYS A 190 25.40 -33.65 27.70
CA LYS A 190 25.65 -34.93 27.01
C LYS A 190 27.16 -35.27 26.90
N LEU A 191 28.03 -34.37 27.37
CA LEU A 191 29.47 -34.59 27.54
C LEU A 191 29.74 -35.01 28.99
#